data_AF-A0A257B905-F1
#
_entry.id   AF-A0A257B905-F1
#
_cell.length_a   1.000
_cell.length_b   1.000
_cell.length_c   1.000
_cell.angle_alpha   90.00
_cell.angle_beta   90.00
_cell.angle_gamma   90.00
#
_symmetry.space_group_name_H-M   'P 1'
#
loop_
_entity.id
_entity.type
_entity.pdbx_description
1 polymer ?
#
loop_
_entity_poly.entity_id
_entity_poly.type
_entity_poly.pdbx_seq_one_letter_code
_entity_poly.pdbx_strand_id
1 'polypeptide(L)'
;MRNASQDGGAFGTLLHTSWERRLMPYPNFCSACGDQLPPPPDGWRARAAFAATGRRCPSCGSRLPGLRWKTFGCGLLAGLAAGLGNAVWQFTQPPPPLPPLTTSAALATPGTGRPPEATISRERHRCGAKTKKGAPCQRWVNGTTGYCWQHRPD
;
A
#
# COMPACT_ATOMS: atom_id res chain seq x y z
N MET A 1 51.25 -33.13 -52.58
CA MET A 1 51.84 -33.82 -51.42
C MET A 1 51.13 -33.28 -50.18
N ARG A 2 50.11 -34.01 -49.66
CA ARG A 2 50.12 -34.74 -48.37
C ARG A 2 50.39 -33.81 -47.17
N ASN A 3 49.54 -33.62 -46.15
CA ASN A 3 48.58 -34.53 -45.53
C ASN A 3 47.47 -33.78 -44.76
N ALA A 4 46.33 -34.47 -44.63
CA ALA A 4 45.27 -34.25 -43.66
C ALA A 4 45.72 -34.65 -42.24
N SER A 5 45.13 -34.00 -41.22
CA SER A 5 44.87 -34.63 -39.92
C SER A 5 43.68 -33.92 -39.28
N GLN A 6 42.52 -34.56 -39.43
CA GLN A 6 41.42 -34.51 -38.46
C GLN A 6 41.88 -35.35 -37.28
N ASP A 7 41.70 -34.86 -36.06
CA ASP A 7 41.51 -35.72 -34.90
C ASP A 7 40.57 -35.03 -33.91
N GLY A 8 39.47 -35.73 -33.63
CA GLY A 8 38.37 -35.30 -32.81
C GLY A 8 38.80 -35.16 -31.34
N GLY A 9 38.68 -33.94 -30.82
CA GLY A 9 38.68 -33.67 -29.39
C GLY A 9 37.27 -33.86 -28.86
N ALA A 10 37.05 -34.99 -28.20
CA ALA A 10 35.82 -35.39 -27.55
C ALA A 10 35.14 -34.24 -26.81
N PHE A 11 33.82 -34.13 -27.02
CA PHE A 11 32.87 -33.40 -26.19
C PHE A 11 32.87 -34.00 -24.77
N GLY A 12 33.90 -33.67 -24.00
CA GLY A 12 33.91 -33.80 -22.56
C GLY A 12 32.94 -32.78 -21.99
N THR A 13 31.65 -33.12 -22.04
CA THR A 13 30.60 -32.49 -21.26
C THR A 13 30.87 -32.83 -19.80
N LEU A 14 31.88 -32.18 -19.22
CA LEU A 14 32.10 -32.18 -17.79
C LEU A 14 30.89 -31.49 -17.19
N LEU A 15 29.95 -32.32 -16.76
CA LEU A 15 28.87 -32.02 -15.83
C LEU A 15 29.50 -31.35 -14.62
N HIS A 16 29.68 -30.02 -14.70
CA HIS A 16 30.07 -29.20 -13.57
C HIS A 16 28.97 -29.36 -12.54
N THR A 17 29.29 -30.15 -11.53
CA THR A 17 28.38 -30.52 -10.46
C THR A 17 27.90 -29.26 -9.75
N SER A 18 26.60 -29.16 -9.49
CA SER A 18 25.94 -27.93 -9.04
C SER A 18 26.38 -27.43 -7.65
N TRP A 19 27.18 -28.22 -6.92
CA TRP A 19 27.62 -27.93 -5.57
C TRP A 19 28.96 -27.16 -5.49
N GLU A 20 29.82 -27.19 -6.52
CA GLU A 20 31.07 -26.38 -6.56
C GLU A 20 30.82 -24.87 -6.71
N ARG A 21 29.59 -24.45 -7.04
CA ARG A 21 29.21 -23.03 -7.07
C ARG A 21 29.06 -22.38 -5.69
N ARG A 22 29.15 -23.13 -4.58
CA ARG A 22 28.96 -22.57 -3.22
C ARG A 22 30.26 -22.17 -2.51
N LEU A 23 31.43 -22.38 -3.09
CA LEU A 23 32.72 -22.10 -2.43
C LEU A 23 33.71 -21.27 -3.27
N MET A 24 33.26 -20.46 -4.24
CA MET A 24 34.14 -19.43 -4.81
C MET A 24 34.07 -18.15 -3.96
N PRO A 25 35.13 -17.79 -3.22
CA PRO A 25 35.16 -16.54 -2.49
C PRO A 25 35.34 -15.41 -3.51
N TYR A 26 34.23 -14.71 -3.74
CA TYR A 26 34.12 -13.41 -4.40
C TYR A 26 34.59 -13.33 -5.86
N PRO A 27 33.67 -13.54 -6.82
CA PRO A 27 33.94 -13.13 -8.19
C PRO A 27 33.87 -11.60 -8.23
N ASN A 28 35.01 -10.94 -8.46
CA ASN A 28 35.04 -9.55 -8.90
C ASN A 28 34.51 -9.44 -10.34
N PHE A 29 33.39 -10.09 -10.67
CA PHE A 29 32.84 -10.13 -12.02
C PHE A 29 31.44 -9.53 -12.00
N CYS A 30 31.09 -8.83 -13.06
CA CYS A 30 29.76 -8.29 -13.28
C CYS A 30 28.77 -9.45 -13.50
N SER A 31 27.69 -9.50 -12.73
CA SER A 31 26.67 -10.57 -12.86
C SER A 31 25.88 -10.53 -14.17
N ALA A 32 26.00 -9.45 -14.96
CA ALA A 32 25.29 -9.28 -16.22
C ALA A 32 26.17 -9.54 -17.46
N CYS A 33 27.42 -9.07 -17.47
CA CYS A 33 28.32 -9.18 -18.63
C CYS A 33 29.56 -10.05 -18.37
N GLY A 34 29.85 -10.42 -17.11
CA GLY A 34 31.05 -11.16 -16.76
C GLY A 34 32.33 -10.34 -16.64
N ASP A 35 32.31 -9.03 -16.93
CA ASP A 35 33.50 -8.18 -16.86
C ASP A 35 34.10 -8.10 -15.46
N GLN A 36 35.43 -8.08 -15.38
CA GLN A 36 36.15 -7.93 -14.13
C GLN A 36 36.02 -6.50 -13.58
N LEU A 37 35.64 -6.39 -12.30
CA LEU A 37 35.38 -5.15 -11.60
C LEU A 37 36.56 -4.80 -10.68
N PRO A 38 36.90 -3.51 -10.55
CA PRO A 38 37.90 -3.09 -9.59
C PRO A 38 37.48 -3.44 -8.15
N PRO A 39 38.45 -3.74 -7.27
CA PRO A 39 38.17 -3.94 -5.85
C PRO A 39 37.52 -2.68 -5.26
N PRO A 40 36.55 -2.82 -4.35
CA PRO A 40 35.90 -1.66 -3.73
C PRO A 40 36.94 -0.85 -2.94
N PRO A 41 36.91 0.50 -3.02
CA PRO A 41 37.77 1.35 -2.21
C PRO A 41 37.42 1.22 -0.71
N ASP A 42 36.14 0.98 -0.38
CA ASP A 42 35.62 1.08 0.99
C ASP A 42 35.35 -0.29 1.65
N GLY A 43 36.41 -1.07 1.85
CA GLY A 43 36.44 -2.19 2.79
C GLY A 43 35.27 -3.21 2.73
N TRP A 44 35.07 -3.95 3.83
CA TRP A 44 34.15 -5.08 3.89
C TRP A 44 32.67 -4.70 3.97
N ARG A 45 32.35 -3.49 4.46
CA ARG A 45 30.94 -3.05 4.63
C ARG A 45 30.23 -2.84 3.31
N ALA A 46 30.94 -2.33 2.30
CA ALA A 46 30.45 -2.29 0.93
C ALA A 46 30.12 -3.71 0.42
N ARG A 47 30.94 -4.72 0.76
CA ARG A 47 30.75 -6.09 0.26
C ARG A 47 29.41 -6.71 0.69
N ALA A 48 28.92 -6.44 1.89
CA ALA A 48 27.66 -7.02 2.37
C ALA A 48 26.42 -6.51 1.61
N ALA A 49 26.34 -5.19 1.38
CA ALA A 49 25.25 -4.60 0.60
C ALA A 49 25.24 -5.08 -0.86
N PHE A 50 26.43 -5.32 -1.43
CA PHE A 50 26.58 -5.79 -2.81
C PHE A 50 26.43 -7.31 -2.98
N ALA A 51 26.68 -8.11 -1.94
CA ALA A 51 26.45 -9.55 -1.97
C ALA A 51 24.96 -9.89 -2.12
N ALA A 52 24.07 -9.10 -1.48
CA ALA A 52 22.63 -9.30 -1.58
C ALA A 52 22.05 -8.90 -2.95
N THR A 53 22.72 -8.03 -3.70
CA THR A 53 22.19 -7.42 -4.94
C THR A 53 22.96 -7.79 -6.22
N GLY A 54 24.16 -8.36 -6.08
CA GLY A 54 25.08 -8.69 -7.17
C GLY A 54 25.80 -7.46 -7.74
N ARG A 55 27.12 -7.55 -7.94
CA ARG A 55 27.88 -6.45 -8.54
C ARG A 55 27.57 -6.32 -10.04
N ARG A 56 27.33 -5.09 -10.49
CA ARG A 56 27.18 -4.74 -11.91
C ARG A 56 28.18 -3.66 -12.29
N CYS A 57 28.73 -3.72 -13.50
CA CYS A 57 29.59 -2.66 -14.02
C CYS A 57 28.79 -1.37 -14.27
N PRO A 58 29.43 -0.19 -14.34
CA PRO A 58 28.75 1.09 -14.58
C PRO A 58 27.86 1.07 -15.85
N SER A 59 28.31 0.34 -16.88
CA SER A 59 27.60 0.15 -18.15
C SER A 59 26.35 -0.74 -18.02
N CYS A 60 26.37 -1.73 -17.13
CA CYS A 60 25.22 -2.61 -16.87
C CYS A 60 24.29 -2.07 -15.76
N GLY A 61 24.83 -1.29 -14.82
CA GLY A 61 24.08 -0.66 -13.73
C GLY A 61 23.23 0.54 -14.21
N SER A 62 23.74 1.30 -15.18
CA SER A 62 23.00 2.42 -15.81
C SER A 62 21.81 1.97 -16.66
N ARG A 63 21.74 0.70 -17.07
CA ARG A 63 20.62 0.11 -17.83
C ARG A 63 19.49 -0.44 -16.94
N LEU A 64 19.32 0.05 -15.72
CA LEU A 64 18.16 -0.27 -14.89
C LEU A 64 17.12 0.87 -14.81
N PRO A 65 16.55 1.37 -15.94
CA PRO A 65 15.37 2.23 -15.86
C PRO A 65 14.12 1.49 -15.34
N GLY A 66 14.17 0.15 -15.17
CA GLY A 66 13.06 -0.67 -14.70
C GLY A 66 12.94 -0.86 -13.18
N LEU A 67 13.91 -0.40 -12.38
CA LEU A 67 13.88 -0.65 -10.93
C LEU A 67 12.88 0.27 -10.20
N ARG A 68 12.59 1.45 -10.74
CA ARG A 68 11.58 2.37 -10.18
C ARG A 68 10.18 1.78 -10.24
N TRP A 69 9.81 1.06 -11.31
CA TRP A 69 8.47 0.49 -11.41
C TRP A 69 8.27 -0.71 -10.47
N LYS A 70 9.27 -1.58 -10.31
CA LYS A 70 9.18 -2.71 -9.38
C LYS A 70 9.17 -2.26 -7.92
N THR A 71 10.00 -1.28 -7.56
CA THR A 71 9.99 -0.69 -6.19
C THR A 71 8.69 0.05 -5.90
N PHE A 72 8.11 0.73 -6.90
CA PHE A 72 6.78 1.35 -6.77
C PHE A 72 5.67 0.31 -6.59
N GLY A 73 5.71 -0.79 -7.36
CA GLY A 73 4.77 -1.89 -7.23
C GLY A 73 4.84 -2.56 -5.84
N CYS A 74 6.04 -2.84 -5.34
CA CYS A 74 6.22 -3.36 -3.98
C CYS A 74 5.75 -2.36 -2.91
N GLY A 75 6.03 -1.07 -3.09
CA GLY A 75 5.56 -0.02 -2.18
C GLY A 75 4.04 0.09 -2.14
N LEU A 76 3.38 0.04 -3.30
CA LEU A 76 1.92 0.08 -3.40
C LEU A 76 1.27 -1.15 -2.73
N LEU A 77 1.80 -2.35 -3.00
CA LEU A 77 1.33 -3.59 -2.37
C LEU A 77 1.48 -3.56 -0.85
N ALA A 78 2.63 -3.12 -0.35
CA ALA A 78 2.87 -2.98 1.08
C ALA A 78 1.92 -1.95 1.73
N GLY A 79 1.70 -0.81 1.05
CA GLY A 79 0.75 0.21 1.50
C GLY A 79 -0.69 -0.29 1.56
N LEU A 80 -1.15 -1.04 0.54
CA LEU A 80 -2.48 -1.64 0.52
C LEU A 80 -2.66 -2.68 1.63
N ALA A 81 -1.67 -3.54 1.85
CA ALA A 81 -1.71 -4.53 2.92
C ALA A 81 -1.80 -3.87 4.30
N ALA A 82 -0.99 -2.83 4.55
CA ALA A 82 -1.04 -2.07 5.79
C ALA A 82 -2.38 -1.32 5.98
N GLY A 83 -2.91 -0.73 4.90
CA GLY A 83 -4.19 -0.03 4.93
C GLY A 83 -5.38 -0.95 5.25
N LEU A 84 -5.45 -2.11 4.59
CA LEU A 84 -6.48 -3.12 4.86
C LEU A 84 -6.36 -3.68 6.28
N GLY A 85 -5.14 -3.95 6.74
CA GLY A 85 -4.87 -4.39 8.11
C GLY A 85 -5.36 -3.39 9.16
N ASN A 86 -5.09 -2.10 8.96
CA ASN A 86 -5.56 -1.05 9.87
C ASN A 86 -7.09 -0.93 9.88
N ALA A 87 -7.74 -1.03 8.72
CA ALA A 87 -9.20 -1.01 8.66
C ALA A 87 -9.82 -2.18 9.43
N VAL A 88 -9.32 -3.40 9.22
CA VAL A 88 -9.79 -4.60 9.96
C VAL A 88 -9.53 -4.46 11.46
N TRP A 89 -8.36 -3.94 11.85
CA TRP A 89 -8.02 -3.71 13.26
C TRP A 89 -9.05 -2.81 13.95
N GLN A 90 -9.45 -1.70 13.32
CA GLN A 90 -10.46 -0.78 13.85
C GLN A 90 -11.83 -1.45 14.05
N PHE A 91 -12.22 -2.38 13.16
CA PHE A 91 -13.47 -3.13 13.31
C PHE A 91 -13.42 -4.19 14.43
N THR A 92 -12.22 -4.66 14.78
CA THR A 92 -12.03 -5.63 15.88
C THR A 92 -11.82 -4.99 17.25
N GLN A 93 -11.68 -3.67 17.32
CA GLN A 93 -11.56 -2.97 18.61
C GLN A 93 -12.86 -3.15 19.41
N PRO A 94 -12.79 -3.55 20.69
CA PRO A 94 -13.95 -3.56 21.55
C PRO A 94 -14.52 -2.13 21.64
N PRO A 95 -15.85 -1.98 21.76
CA PRO A 95 -16.45 -0.66 21.90
C PRO A 95 -15.80 0.07 23.09
N PRO A 96 -15.51 1.37 22.96
CA PRO A 96 -14.92 2.14 24.05
C PRO A 96 -15.81 2.02 25.30
N PRO A 97 -15.21 1.95 26.50
CA PRO A 97 -15.99 1.85 27.72
C PRO A 97 -16.96 3.03 27.81
N LEU A 98 -18.23 2.72 28.09
CA LEU A 98 -19.25 3.74 28.27
C LEU A 98 -18.79 4.71 29.37
N PRO A 99 -18.95 6.02 29.19
CA PRO A 99 -18.68 6.97 30.26
C PRO A 99 -19.54 6.61 31.48
N PRO A 100 -19.03 6.78 32.71
CA PRO A 100 -19.84 6.54 33.90
C PRO A 100 -21.10 7.38 33.80
N LEU A 101 -22.26 6.73 33.92
CA LEU A 101 -23.54 7.39 34.10
C LEU A 101 -23.49 8.12 35.45
N THR A 102 -22.94 9.33 35.45
CA THR A 102 -23.11 10.26 36.55
C THR A 102 -24.56 10.71 36.52
N THR A 103 -25.40 10.05 37.34
CA THR A 103 -26.80 10.36 37.64
C THR A 103 -26.98 11.72 38.35
N SER A 104 -26.09 12.68 38.11
CA SER A 104 -26.05 13.99 38.78
C SER A 104 -26.63 15.12 37.92
N ALA A 105 -26.96 14.86 36.65
CA ALA A 105 -27.49 15.89 35.73
C ALA A 105 -29.03 16.06 35.81
N ALA A 106 -29.73 15.34 36.68
CA ALA A 106 -31.19 15.41 36.78
C ALA A 106 -31.72 16.48 37.75
N LEU A 107 -30.86 17.25 38.45
CA LEU A 107 -31.32 18.23 39.45
C LEU A 107 -30.57 19.56 39.38
N ALA A 108 -30.51 20.17 38.20
CA ALA A 108 -30.14 21.58 38.07
C ALA A 108 -30.94 22.25 36.97
N THR A 109 -32.16 22.68 37.27
CA THR A 109 -32.72 23.90 36.68
C THR A 109 -33.64 24.53 37.73
N PRO A 110 -33.31 25.75 38.18
CA PRO A 110 -34.04 26.90 37.64
C PRO A 110 -33.13 28.08 37.27
N GLY A 111 -33.23 28.48 36.00
CA GLY A 111 -33.25 29.87 35.53
C GLY A 111 -32.13 30.83 35.92
N THR A 112 -31.30 31.22 34.95
CA THR A 112 -30.99 32.64 34.68
C THR A 112 -30.59 32.77 33.22
N GLY A 113 -31.23 33.72 32.53
CA GLY A 113 -31.34 33.78 31.09
C GLY A 113 -30.04 33.87 30.31
N ARG A 114 -30.00 33.08 29.23
CA ARG A 114 -29.25 33.42 28.02
C ARG A 114 -30.19 33.12 26.85
N PRO A 115 -30.47 34.07 25.96
CA PRO A 115 -31.34 33.82 24.82
C PRO A 115 -30.75 32.66 23.99
N PRO A 116 -31.59 31.73 23.51
CA PRO A 116 -31.12 30.66 22.64
C PRO A 116 -30.68 31.30 21.32
N GLU A 117 -29.37 31.43 21.14
CA GLU A 117 -28.81 31.53 19.81
C GLU A 117 -29.11 30.20 19.14
N ALA A 118 -30.20 30.21 18.38
CA ALA A 118 -30.65 29.11 17.56
C ALA A 118 -29.54 28.83 16.55
N THR A 119 -28.62 27.97 16.93
CA THR A 119 -27.85 27.16 15.99
C THR A 119 -28.90 26.29 15.30
N ILE A 120 -29.52 26.84 14.25
CA ILE A 120 -30.28 26.13 13.24
C ILE A 120 -29.26 25.23 12.55
N SER A 121 -28.83 24.18 13.27
CA SER A 121 -28.34 22.97 12.67
C SER A 121 -29.44 22.57 11.71
N ARG A 122 -29.15 22.72 10.41
CA ARG A 122 -30.06 22.34 9.33
C ARG A 122 -30.36 20.86 9.50
N GLU A 123 -31.37 20.57 10.30
CA GLU A 123 -31.78 19.23 10.65
C GLU A 123 -32.35 18.62 9.36
N ARG A 124 -31.49 17.87 8.68
CA ARG A 124 -31.84 17.13 7.48
C ARG A 124 -32.88 16.11 7.90
N HIS A 125 -34.09 16.29 7.43
CA HIS A 125 -35.17 15.33 7.61
C HIS A 125 -35.56 14.72 6.27
N ARG A 126 -36.34 13.65 6.33
CA ARG A 126 -36.87 12.98 5.14
C ARG A 126 -38.15 13.68 4.69
N CYS A 127 -38.37 13.67 3.38
CA CYS A 127 -39.61 14.20 2.81
C CYS A 127 -40.84 13.43 3.33
N GLY A 128 -41.81 14.16 3.88
CA GLY A 128 -43.03 13.59 4.47
C GLY A 128 -44.09 13.09 3.47
N ALA A 129 -43.85 13.23 2.17
CA ALA A 129 -44.82 12.81 1.15
C ALA A 129 -44.80 11.30 0.88
N LYS A 130 -45.96 10.75 0.54
CA LYS A 130 -46.10 9.40 0.00
C LYS A 130 -45.91 9.42 -1.51
N THR A 131 -45.18 8.44 -2.03
CA THR A 131 -45.05 8.22 -3.48
C THR A 131 -46.38 7.71 -4.07
N LYS A 132 -46.51 7.68 -5.41
CA LYS A 132 -47.68 7.09 -6.09
C LYS A 132 -47.98 5.64 -5.70
N LYS A 133 -46.96 4.90 -5.21
CA LYS A 133 -47.07 3.52 -4.72
C LYS A 133 -47.39 3.42 -3.22
N GLY A 134 -47.61 4.54 -2.54
CA GLY A 134 -47.91 4.59 -1.10
C GLY A 134 -46.69 4.57 -0.16
N ALA A 135 -45.50 4.22 -0.65
CA ALA A 135 -44.27 4.21 0.16
C ALA A 135 -43.80 5.65 0.50
N PRO A 136 -43.20 5.88 1.69
CA PRO A 136 -42.69 7.20 2.08
C PRO A 136 -41.49 7.63 1.23
N CYS A 137 -41.42 8.92 0.89
CA CYS A 137 -40.31 9.46 0.10
C CYS A 137 -38.98 9.37 0.88
N GLN A 138 -37.96 8.79 0.25
CA GLN A 138 -36.64 8.57 0.86
C GLN A 138 -35.68 9.77 0.68
N ARG A 139 -36.09 10.83 -0.03
CA ARG A 139 -35.22 11.99 -0.30
C ARG A 139 -35.04 12.84 0.97
N TRP A 140 -33.80 13.26 1.20
CA TRP A 140 -33.44 14.21 2.25
C TRP A 140 -33.77 15.64 1.84
N VAL A 141 -34.30 16.43 2.77
CA VAL A 141 -34.64 17.84 2.59
C VAL A 141 -33.97 18.69 3.65
N ASN A 142 -33.63 19.92 3.28
CA ASN A 142 -33.10 20.94 4.17
C ASN A 142 -34.19 22.01 4.37
N GLY A 143 -34.50 22.35 5.62
CA GLY A 143 -35.42 23.45 5.94
C GLY A 143 -36.83 23.00 6.30
N THR A 144 -37.62 23.91 6.88
CA THR A 144 -38.89 23.65 7.59
C THR A 144 -40.05 23.17 6.74
N THR A 145 -39.92 23.12 5.41
CA THR A 145 -41.04 22.79 4.52
C THR A 145 -41.47 21.33 4.59
N GLY A 146 -40.62 20.39 5.05
CA GLY A 146 -40.98 18.97 5.14
C GLY A 146 -41.14 18.23 3.80
N TYR A 147 -41.12 18.92 2.67
CA TYR A 147 -41.32 18.36 1.33
C TYR A 147 -40.14 18.62 0.39
N CYS A 148 -39.85 17.65 -0.48
CA CYS A 148 -38.85 17.81 -1.53
C CYS A 148 -39.44 18.55 -2.72
N TRP A 149 -38.58 19.03 -3.63
CA TRP A 149 -39.01 19.76 -4.83
C TRP A 149 -39.96 18.98 -5.75
N GLN A 150 -40.03 17.64 -5.62
CA GLN A 150 -40.97 16.80 -6.40
C GLN A 150 -42.37 16.69 -5.77
N HIS A 151 -42.50 17.07 -4.50
CA HIS A 151 -43.75 16.96 -3.74
C HIS A 151 -44.13 18.30 -3.11
N ARG A 152 -43.71 19.42 -3.71
CA ARG A 152 -44.23 20.73 -3.31
C ARG A 152 -45.72 20.77 -3.70
N PRO A 153 -46.63 21.08 -2.77
CA PRO A 153 -47.98 21.44 -3.15
C PRO A 153 -47.89 22.74 -3.95
N ASP A 154 -48.41 22.72 -5.17
CA ASP A 154 -48.61 23.93 -5.98
C ASP A 154 -49.73 24.79 -5.37
#